data_AF-A0A938SRK5-F1
#
_entry.id   AF-A0A938SRK5-F1
#
_cell.length_a   1.000
_cell.length_b   1.000
_cell.length_c   1.000
_cell.angle_alpha   90.00
_cell.angle_beta   90.00
_cell.angle_gamma   90.00
#
_symmetry.space_group_name_H-M   'P 1'
#
loop_
_entity.id
_entity.type
_entity.pdbx_description
1 polymer ?
#
loop_
_entity_poly.entity_id
_entity_poly.type
_entity_poly.pdbx_seq_one_letter_code
_entity_poly.pdbx_strand_id
1 'polypeptide(L)' 'MRTHQKPAAHAEIGHRTQVICILVNICRELARRLHWDPVKEEFAGDDEANALRARRRRKGYELPENI' A
#
# COMPACT_ATOMS: atom_id res chain seq x y z
N MET A 1 1.15 4.97 33.48
CA MET A 1 2.09 3.82 33.45
C MET A 1 2.45 3.57 31.98
N ARG A 2 3.74 3.69 31.61
CA ARG A 2 4.21 3.47 30.22
C ARG A 2 4.69 2.04 30.10
N THR A 3 3.86 1.16 29.55
CA THR A 3 4.21 -0.24 29.32
C THR A 3 4.79 -0.35 27.90
N HIS A 4 5.96 -0.95 27.72
CA HIS A 4 6.59 -1.15 26.40
C HIS A 4 5.86 -2.20 25.54
N GLN A 5 4.56 -2.40 25.78
CA GLN A 5 3.73 -3.32 25.04
C GLN A 5 3.28 -2.68 23.73
N LYS A 6 3.00 -3.52 22.73
CA LYS A 6 2.44 -3.05 21.47
C LYS A 6 1.09 -2.38 21.73
N PRO A 7 0.80 -1.22 21.11
CA PRO A 7 -0.52 -0.63 21.19
C PRO A 7 -1.55 -1.52 20.49
N ALA A 8 -2.82 -1.35 20.82
CA ALA A 8 -3.93 -2.09 20.20
C ALA A 8 -3.91 -2.00 18.67
N ALA A 9 -3.61 -0.83 18.11
CA ALA A 9 -3.37 -0.61 16.69
C ALA A 9 -1.87 -0.36 16.45
N HIS A 10 -1.08 -1.43 16.41
CA HIS A 10 0.34 -1.34 16.05
C HIS A 10 0.53 -1.20 14.53
N ALA A 11 1.74 -0.86 14.11
CA ALA A 11 2.05 -0.44 12.74
C ALA A 11 1.52 -1.41 11.65
N GLU A 12 1.63 -2.72 11.87
CA GLU A 12 1.15 -3.72 10.92
C GLU A 12 -0.38 -3.71 10.75
N ILE A 13 -1.14 -3.53 11.82
CA ILE A 13 -2.60 -3.37 11.74
C ILE A 13 -2.93 -2.11 10.94
N GLY A 14 -2.26 -1.00 11.23
CA GLY A 14 -2.45 0.26 10.50
C GLY A 14 -2.14 0.12 9.01
N HIS A 15 -1.03 -0.54 8.66
CA HIS A 15 -0.64 -0.84 7.28
C HIS A 15 -1.72 -1.63 6.54
N ARG A 16 -2.17 -2.76 7.12
CA ARG A 16 -3.18 -3.63 6.49
C ARG A 16 -4.51 -2.91 6.24
N THR A 17 -4.96 -2.08 7.17
CA THR A 17 -6.16 -1.25 6.97
C THR A 17 -5.97 -0.24 5.83
N GLN A 18 -4.81 0.41 5.78
CA GLN A 18 -4.52 1.39 4.74
C GLN A 18 -4.41 0.77 3.34
N VAL A 19 -3.83 -0.44 3.23
CA VAL A 19 -3.74 -1.19 1.98
C VAL A 19 -5.13 -1.36 1.37
N ILE A 20 -6.13 -1.79 2.15
CA ILE A 20 -7.51 -1.99 1.64
C ILE A 20 -8.08 -0.69 1.04
N CYS A 21 -7.93 0.45 1.74
CA CYS A 21 -8.40 1.73 1.24
C CYS A 21 -7.74 2.12 -0.09
N ILE A 22 -6.45 1.83 -0.26
CA ILE A 22 -5.72 2.09 -1.49
C ILE A 22 -6.22 1.16 -2.61
N LEU A 23 -6.39 -0.14 -2.34
CA LEU A 23 -6.90 -1.10 -3.32
C LEU A 23 -8.28 -0.70 -3.85
N VAL A 24 -9.18 -0.23 -2.97
CA VAL A 24 -10.50 0.27 -3.37
C VAL A 24 -10.38 1.46 -4.31
N ASN A 25 -9.47 2.39 -4.05
CA ASN A 25 -9.26 3.53 -4.94
C ASN A 25 -8.71 3.09 -6.31
N ILE A 26 -7.80 2.12 -6.36
CA ILE A 26 -7.27 1.59 -7.63
C ILE A 26 -8.37 0.87 -8.42
N CYS A 27 -9.20 0.05 -7.77
CA CYS A 27 -10.36 -0.59 -8.40
C CYS A 27 -11.35 0.45 -8.98
N ARG A 28 -11.55 1.57 -8.27
CA ARG A 28 -12.40 2.67 -8.73
C ARG A 28 -11.81 3.41 -9.93
N GLU A 29 -10.51 3.68 -9.91
CA GLU A 29 -9.80 4.37 -11.00
C GLU A 29 -9.83 3.56 -12.30
N LEU A 30 -9.56 2.25 -12.22
CA LEU A 30 -9.50 1.37 -13.39
C LEU A 30 -10.88 0.82 -13.80
N ALA A 31 -11.90 1.03 -12.98
CA ALA A 31 -13.29 0.59 -13.20
C ALA A 31 -13.44 -0.90 -13.59
N ARG A 32 -12.57 -1.77 -13.07
CA ARG A 32 -12.56 -3.22 -13.35
C ARG A 32 -12.21 -4.03 -12.11
N ARG A 33 -12.49 -5.34 -12.17
CA ARG A 33 -12.12 -6.29 -11.10
C ARG A 33 -10.60 -6.52 -11.15
N LEU A 34 -9.95 -6.45 -9.99
CA LEU A 34 -8.53 -6.70 -9.81
C LEU A 34 -8.31 -7.90 -8.89
N HIS A 35 -7.20 -8.62 -9.08
CA HIS A 35 -6.80 -9.73 -8.20
C HIS A 35 -5.55 -9.36 -7.43
N TRP A 36 -5.65 -9.34 -6.10
CA TRP A 36 -4.58 -8.94 -5.19
C TRP A 36 -3.95 -10.15 -4.51
N ASP A 37 -2.63 -10.25 -4.57
CA ASP A 37 -1.83 -11.18 -3.77
C ASP A 37 -1.40 -10.47 -2.47
N PRO A 38 -1.96 -10.83 -1.30
CA PRO A 38 -1.63 -10.19 -0.02
C PRO A 38 -0.27 -10.61 0.55
N VAL A 39 0.36 -11.66 0.00
CA VAL A 39 1.68 -12.12 0.44
C VAL A 39 2.77 -11.30 -0.26
N LYS A 40 2.61 -11.08 -1.57
CA LYS A 40 3.53 -10.26 -2.37
C LYS A 40 3.17 -8.77 -2.39
N GLU A 41 1.99 -8.45 -1.90
CA GLU A 41 1.36 -7.13 -1.99
C GLU A 41 1.34 -6.60 -3.43
N GLU A 42 0.90 -7.40 -4.40
CA GLU A 42 0.85 -7.01 -5.82
C GLU A 42 -0.44 -7.44 -6.52
N PHE A 43 -0.74 -6.81 -7.65
CA PHE A 43 -1.80 -7.29 -8.54
C PHE A 43 -1.22 -8.35 -9.48
N ALA A 44 -1.75 -9.58 -9.41
CA ALA A 44 -1.17 -10.72 -10.14
C ALA A 44 -1.31 -10.53 -11.66
N GLY A 45 -0.18 -10.36 -12.35
CA GLY A 45 -0.12 -10.22 -13.81
C GLY A 45 -0.71 -8.90 -14.35
N ASP A 46 -0.80 -7.86 -13.53
CA ASP A 46 -1.47 -6.60 -13.87
C ASP A 46 -0.55 -5.39 -13.67
N ASP A 47 0.27 -5.11 -14.69
CA ASP A 47 1.26 -4.02 -14.65
C ASP A 47 0.62 -2.63 -14.54
N GLU A 48 -0.54 -2.44 -15.16
CA GLU A 48 -1.29 -1.18 -15.09
C GLU A 48 -1.75 -0.88 -13.65
N ALA A 49 -2.35 -1.87 -12.98
CA ALA A 49 -2.75 -1.72 -11.58
C ALA A 49 -1.54 -1.60 -10.64
N ASN A 50 -0.46 -2.33 -10.92
CA ASN A 50 0.76 -2.24 -10.12
C ASN A 50 1.43 -0.87 -10.23
N ALA A 51 1.37 -0.21 -11.39
CA ALA A 51 1.89 1.15 -11.57
C ALA A 51 1.18 2.19 -10.67
N LEU A 52 -0.05 1.91 -10.22
CA LEU A 52 -0.84 2.79 -9.35
C LEU A 52 -0.59 2.57 -7.85
N ARG A 53 0.19 1.54 -7.46
CA ARG A 53 0.55 1.26 -6.06
C ARG A 53 1.42 2.36 -5.44
N ALA A 54 2.18 3.06 -6.28
CA ALA A 54 3.02 4.17 -5.85
C ALA A 54 2.85 5.35 -6.81
N ARG A 55 2.80 6.56 -6.25
CA ARG A 55 2.82 7.78 -7.06
C ARG A 55 4.26 8.24 -7.24
N ARG A 56 4.56 8.76 -8.43
CA ARG A 56 5.83 9.46 -8.67
C ARG A 56 5.97 10.59 -7.65
N ARG A 57 7.07 10.57 -6.91
CA ARG A 57 7.39 11.62 -5.92
C ARG A 57 7.71 12.93 -6.64
N ARG A 58 7.37 14.05 -6.01
CA ARG A 58 7.70 15.39 -6.51
C ARG A 58 9.21 15.59 -6.49
N LYS A 59 9.72 16.41 -7.41
CA LYS A 59 11.13 16.85 -7.42
C LYS A 59 11.53 17.41 -6.05
N GLY A 60 12.64 16.92 -5.49
CA GLY A 60 13.15 17.30 -4.16
C GLY A 60 12.56 16.53 -2.98
N TYR A 61 11.67 15.56 -3.23
CA TYR A 61 11.05 14.68 -2.23
C TYR A 61 11.25 13.19 -2.59
N GLU A 62 12.30 12.88 -3.35
CA GLU A 62 12.71 11.53 -3.72
C GLU A 62 13.08 10.71 -2.47
N LEU A 63 12.96 9.39 -2.56
CA LEU A 63 13.49 8.51 -1.52
C LEU A 63 15.00 8.39 -1.67
N PRO A 64 15.75 8.15 -0.57
CA PRO A 64 17.14 7.73 -0.65
C PRO A 64 17.24 6.49 -1.56
N GLU A 65 18.29 6.42 -2.37
CA GLU A 65 18.48 5.31 -3.32
C GLU A 65 18.69 3.95 -2.61
N ASN A 66 19.13 3.97 -1.35
CA ASN A 66 19.35 2.78 -0.53
C ASN A 66 18.76 2.99 0.87
N ILE A 67 17.96 2.03 1.34
CA ILE A 67 17.53 1.85 2.73
C ILE A 67 18.17 0.56 3.24
#